data_AF-A0A0F2N8F2-F1
#
_entry.id   AF-A0A0F2N8F2-F1
#
_cell.length_a   1.000
_cell.length_b   1.000
_cell.length_c   1.000
_cell.angle_alpha   90.00
_cell.angle_beta   90.00
_cell.angle_gamma   90.00
#
_symmetry.space_group_name_H-M   'P 1'
#
loop_
_entity.id
_entity.type
_entity.pdbx_description
1 polymer ?
#
loop_
_entity_poly.entity_id
_entity_poly.type
_entity_poly.pdbx_seq_one_letter_code
_entity_poly.pdbx_strand_id
1 'polypeptide(L)'
;MLGVALSLLFIFSFGTKALLSYTDRPEFCISCHVMEKEYESWFHSAHHMQAKCGDCHVPQQNLAVKLAGKGVDGIWDFYRFHTNQVPEPIRISQRGSETVRENCLRCHSNIMEKVDHDDRNCWECHRSVSHT
;
A
#
# COMPACT_ATOMS: atom_id res chain seq x y z
N MET A 1 14.87 -22.13 -29.23
CA MET A 1 13.57 -21.97 -28.51
C MET A 1 13.74 -21.95 -27.00
N LEU A 2 14.53 -22.86 -26.39
CA LEU A 2 14.75 -22.88 -24.92
C LEU A 2 15.39 -21.60 -24.37
N GLY A 3 16.39 -21.03 -25.07
CA GLY A 3 17.01 -19.76 -24.66
C GLY A 3 16.03 -18.58 -24.68
N VAL A 4 15.14 -18.50 -25.67
CA VAL A 4 14.09 -17.47 -25.74
C VAL A 4 13.09 -17.63 -24.61
N ALA A 5 12.66 -18.86 -24.32
CA ALA A 5 11.75 -19.14 -23.20
C ALA A 5 12.37 -18.76 -21.85
N LEU A 6 13.65 -19.06 -21.63
CA LEU A 6 14.37 -18.68 -20.41
C LEU A 6 14.54 -17.16 -20.29
N SER A 7 14.86 -16.47 -21.38
CA SER A 7 14.93 -15.00 -21.41
C SER A 7 13.58 -14.36 -21.09
N LEU A 8 12.48 -14.85 -21.68
CA LEU A 8 11.14 -14.35 -21.39
C LEU A 8 10.74 -14.60 -19.93
N LEU A 9 11.04 -15.77 -19.39
CA LEU A 9 10.76 -16.09 -18.00
C LEU A 9 11.57 -15.24 -17.02
N PHE A 10 12.84 -14.97 -17.35
CA PHE A 10 13.70 -14.06 -16.59
C PHE A 10 13.16 -12.63 -16.60
N ILE A 11 12.84 -12.09 -17.78
CA ILE A 11 12.27 -10.74 -17.93
C ILE A 11 10.94 -10.63 -17.18
N PHE A 12 10.08 -11.63 -17.29
CA PHE A 12 8.79 -11.66 -16.59
C PHE A 12 8.98 -11.65 -15.07
N SER A 13 9.84 -12.53 -14.54
CA SER A 13 10.08 -12.64 -13.10
C SER A 13 10.73 -11.38 -12.50
N PHE A 14 11.86 -10.94 -13.07
CA PHE A 14 12.58 -9.78 -12.58
C PHE A 14 11.86 -8.46 -12.88
N GLY A 15 11.27 -8.34 -14.06
CA GLY A 15 10.47 -7.17 -14.44
C GLY A 15 9.28 -6.96 -13.52
N THR A 16 8.56 -8.04 -13.17
CA THR A 16 7.43 -7.96 -12.22
C THR A 16 7.89 -7.51 -10.84
N LYS A 17 8.98 -8.07 -10.31
CA LYS A 17 9.51 -7.65 -8.99
C LYS A 17 9.97 -6.19 -8.98
N ALA A 18 10.68 -5.76 -10.02
CA ALA A 18 11.13 -4.38 -10.15
C ALA A 18 9.96 -3.41 -10.23
N LEU A 19 8.95 -3.73 -11.05
CA LEU A 19 7.75 -2.92 -11.21
C LEU A 19 6.97 -2.80 -9.88
N LEU A 20 6.77 -3.91 -9.17
CA LEU A 20 6.10 -3.90 -7.87
C LEU A 20 6.87 -3.05 -6.86
N SER A 21 8.19 -3.24 -6.76
CA SER A 21 9.03 -2.48 -5.84
C SER A 21 9.08 -0.98 -6.15
N TYR A 22 8.92 -0.60 -7.42
CA TYR A 22 8.84 0.80 -7.85
C TYR A 22 7.48 1.41 -7.51
N THR A 23 6.40 0.71 -7.85
CA THR A 23 5.02 1.17 -7.67
C THR A 23 4.53 1.11 -6.22
N ASP A 24 5.31 0.56 -5.29
CA ASP A 24 5.05 0.61 -3.85
C ASP A 24 5.67 1.86 -3.17
N ARG A 25 6.48 2.63 -3.89
CA ARG A 25 7.25 3.74 -3.31
C ARG A 25 6.43 5.02 -3.15
N PRO A 26 6.76 5.85 -2.15
CA PRO A 26 6.15 7.17 -1.98
C PRO A 26 6.27 8.07 -3.22
N GLU A 27 7.40 8.02 -3.93
CA GLU A 27 7.63 8.85 -5.13
C GLU A 27 6.71 8.47 -6.29
N PHE A 28 6.27 7.20 -6.35
CA PHE A 28 5.27 6.77 -7.32
C PHE A 28 3.88 7.26 -6.90
N CYS A 29 3.53 7.17 -5.62
CA CYS A 29 2.23 7.60 -5.11
C CYS A 29 2.01 9.11 -5.25
N ILE A 30 3.02 9.94 -4.98
CA ILE A 30 2.96 11.40 -5.17
C ILE A 30 3.14 11.84 -6.65
N SER A 31 3.21 10.90 -7.60
CA SER A 31 3.17 11.27 -9.03
C SER A 31 1.83 11.91 -9.43
N CYS A 32 0.78 11.73 -8.61
CA CYS A 32 -0.49 12.43 -8.70
C CYS A 32 -0.61 13.46 -7.56
N HIS A 33 -0.88 14.72 -7.89
CA HIS A 33 -0.97 15.82 -6.91
C HIS A 33 -2.01 15.58 -5.80
N VAL A 34 -3.08 14.81 -6.08
CA VAL A 34 -4.12 14.50 -5.08
C VAL A 34 -3.58 13.75 -3.86
N MET A 35 -2.40 13.13 -3.97
CA MET A 35 -1.75 12.39 -2.89
C MET A 35 -0.75 13.23 -2.07
N GLU A 36 -0.56 14.53 -2.37
CA GLU A 36 0.45 15.38 -1.71
C GLU A 36 0.27 15.44 -0.19
N LYS A 37 -0.96 15.65 0.30
CA LYS A 37 -1.26 15.69 1.74
C LYS A 37 -0.92 14.39 2.44
N GLU A 38 -1.29 13.27 1.82
CA GLU A 38 -1.04 11.92 2.36
C GLU A 38 0.46 11.64 2.46
N TYR A 39 1.21 12.04 1.41
CA TYR A 39 2.66 11.96 1.39
C TYR A 39 3.31 12.84 2.45
N GLU A 40 2.89 14.10 2.61
CA GLU A 40 3.46 15.01 3.60
C GLU A 40 3.24 14.50 5.03
N SER A 41 2.05 13.98 5.31
CA SER A 41 1.73 13.37 6.61
C SER A 41 2.59 12.11 6.85
N TRP A 42 2.74 11.25 5.84
CA TRP A 42 3.66 10.10 5.91
C TRP A 42 5.10 10.54 6.17
N PHE A 43 5.59 11.54 5.42
CA PHE A 43 6.96 12.04 5.47
C PHE A 43 7.33 12.57 6.85
N HIS A 44 6.39 13.22 7.55
CA HIS A 44 6.60 13.70 8.92
C HIS A 44 6.32 12.64 10.00
N SER A 45 5.83 11.46 9.64
CA SER A 45 5.58 10.36 10.57
C SER A 45 6.85 9.56 10.88
N ALA A 46 6.90 8.82 11.99
CA ALA A 46 8.01 7.91 12.29
C ALA A 46 8.19 6.78 11.24
N HIS A 47 7.14 6.48 10.46
CA HIS A 47 7.16 5.39 9.50
C HIS A 47 7.94 5.72 8.23
N HIS A 48 8.17 6.99 7.88
CA HIS A 48 8.94 7.34 6.66
C HIS A 48 10.36 6.76 6.67
N MET A 49 10.93 6.53 7.85
CA MET A 49 12.27 5.98 8.00
C MET A 49 12.36 4.47 7.71
N GLN A 50 11.23 3.75 7.77
CA GLN A 50 11.23 2.27 7.76
C GLN A 50 10.23 1.64 6.80
N ALA A 51 9.20 2.38 6.36
CA ALA A 51 8.10 1.86 5.56
C ALA A 51 7.71 2.80 4.42
N LYS A 52 7.40 2.21 3.27
CA LYS A 52 6.84 2.87 2.09
C LYS A 52 5.32 2.83 2.14
N CYS A 53 4.66 3.57 1.24
CA CYS A 53 3.20 3.56 1.11
C CYS A 53 2.64 2.13 0.93
N GLY A 54 3.26 1.34 0.03
CA GLY A 54 2.82 -0.03 -0.23
C GLY A 54 2.99 -1.00 0.94
N ASP A 55 3.86 -0.70 1.91
CA ASP A 55 4.06 -1.58 3.07
C ASP A 55 2.84 -1.59 4.01
N CYS A 56 2.07 -0.50 4.01
CA CYS A 56 0.81 -0.36 4.74
C CYS A 56 -0.40 -0.61 3.83
N HIS A 57 -0.42 -0.03 2.62
CA HIS A 57 -1.63 0.01 1.78
C HIS A 57 -1.79 -1.15 0.81
N VAL A 58 -0.78 -2.01 0.62
CA VAL A 58 -0.84 -3.14 -0.31
C VAL A 58 -0.81 -4.47 0.44
N PRO A 59 -1.62 -5.47 0.06
CA PRO A 59 -1.60 -6.79 0.69
C PRO A 59 -0.25 -7.50 0.55
N GLN A 60 0.16 -8.24 1.59
CA GLN A 60 1.50 -8.85 1.69
C GLN A 60 1.46 -10.38 1.88
N GLN A 61 0.29 -11.04 1.79
CA GLN A 61 0.13 -12.47 2.11
C GLN A 61 0.86 -13.35 1.09
N ASN A 62 0.72 -13.06 -0.20
CA ASN A 62 1.47 -13.71 -1.28
C ASN A 62 1.44 -12.84 -2.56
N LEU A 63 2.25 -13.24 -3.55
CA LEU A 63 2.39 -12.48 -4.80
C LEU A 63 1.07 -12.34 -5.58
N ALA A 64 0.23 -13.38 -5.60
CA ALA A 64 -1.03 -13.34 -6.33
C ALA A 64 -2.01 -12.35 -5.70
N VAL A 65 -2.17 -12.39 -4.37
CA VAL A 65 -3.03 -11.46 -3.63
C VAL A 65 -2.51 -10.03 -3.74
N LYS A 66 -1.18 -9.84 -3.66
CA LYS A 66 -0.54 -8.53 -3.86
C LYS A 66 -0.84 -7.96 -5.25
N LEU A 67 -0.65 -8.76 -6.30
CA LEU A 67 -0.92 -8.34 -7.68
C LEU A 67 -2.40 -8.00 -7.90
N ALA A 68 -3.31 -8.85 -7.40
CA ALA A 68 -4.74 -8.62 -7.52
C ALA A 68 -5.19 -7.36 -6.77
N GLY A 69 -4.79 -7.22 -5.50
CA GLY A 69 -5.12 -6.06 -4.67
C GLY A 69 -4.61 -4.77 -5.30
N LYS A 70 -3.32 -4.74 -5.67
CA LYS A 70 -2.70 -3.57 -6.32
C LYS A 70 -3.32 -3.23 -7.67
N GLY A 71 -3.69 -4.23 -8.46
CA GLY A 71 -4.39 -4.03 -9.73
C GLY A 71 -5.78 -3.42 -9.53
N VAL A 72 -6.56 -3.95 -8.60
CA VAL A 72 -7.90 -3.43 -8.28
C VAL A 72 -7.81 -2.00 -7.73
N ASP A 73 -6.94 -1.74 -6.76
CA ASP A 73 -6.78 -0.41 -6.17
C ASP A 73 -6.29 0.60 -7.23
N GLY A 74 -5.24 0.26 -7.98
CA GLY A 74 -4.69 1.13 -9.02
C GLY A 74 -5.69 1.47 -10.14
N ILE A 75 -6.55 0.52 -10.54
CA ILE A 75 -7.62 0.77 -11.52
C ILE A 75 -8.63 1.78 -10.97
N TRP A 76 -9.08 1.62 -9.72
CA TRP A 76 -10.05 2.52 -9.11
C TRP A 76 -9.47 3.90 -8.82
N ASP A 77 -8.23 3.98 -8.38
CA ASP A 77 -7.53 5.24 -8.15
C ASP A 77 -7.35 6.01 -9.46
N PHE A 78 -6.88 5.33 -10.51
CA PHE A 78 -6.76 5.94 -11.84
C PHE A 78 -8.12 6.38 -12.39
N TYR A 79 -9.15 5.54 -12.27
CA TYR A 79 -10.50 5.87 -12.74
C TYR A 79 -11.04 7.11 -12.04
N ARG A 80 -10.97 7.18 -10.70
CA ARG A 80 -11.44 8.34 -9.92
C ARG A 80 -10.64 9.59 -10.23
N PHE A 81 -9.32 9.48 -10.35
CA PHE A 81 -8.47 10.60 -10.72
C PHE A 81 -8.83 11.13 -12.12
N HIS A 82 -8.91 10.25 -13.12
CA HIS A 82 -9.18 10.62 -14.50
C HIS A 82 -10.60 11.19 -14.71
N THR A 83 -11.57 10.74 -13.92
CA THR A 83 -12.96 11.23 -13.98
C THR A 83 -13.24 12.38 -13.02
N ASN A 84 -12.22 12.88 -12.31
CA ASN A 84 -12.35 13.94 -11.31
C ASN A 84 -13.35 13.61 -10.18
N GLN A 85 -13.31 12.36 -9.71
CA GLN A 85 -14.17 11.79 -8.66
C GLN A 85 -13.37 11.40 -7.40
N VAL A 86 -12.19 11.99 -7.20
CA VAL A 86 -11.44 11.80 -5.95
C VAL A 86 -12.18 12.54 -4.83
N PRO A 87 -12.59 11.86 -3.75
CA PRO A 87 -13.31 12.50 -2.66
C PRO A 87 -12.38 13.40 -1.84
N GLU A 88 -12.90 14.50 -1.34
CA GLU A 88 -12.21 15.39 -0.40
C GLU A 88 -13.07 15.54 0.88
N PRO A 89 -12.61 15.05 2.04
CA PRO A 89 -11.32 14.38 2.27
C PRO A 89 -11.29 12.97 1.66
N ILE A 90 -10.09 12.52 1.27
CA ILE A 90 -9.86 11.15 0.83
C ILE A 90 -10.13 10.21 2.01
N ARG A 91 -10.90 9.14 1.75
CA ARG A 91 -11.20 8.12 2.76
C ARG A 91 -10.87 6.75 2.24
N ILE A 92 -10.18 5.97 3.06
CA ILE A 92 -9.86 4.59 2.74
C ILE A 92 -11.15 3.76 2.70
N SER A 93 -11.22 2.82 1.75
CA SER A 93 -12.31 1.86 1.68
C SER A 93 -12.23 0.85 2.83
N GLN A 94 -13.33 0.13 3.10
CA GLN A 94 -13.33 -0.95 4.11
C GLN A 94 -12.23 -2.00 3.83
N ARG A 95 -12.13 -2.46 2.58
CA ARG A 95 -11.06 -3.40 2.16
C ARG A 95 -9.66 -2.82 2.38
N GLY A 96 -9.49 -1.52 2.10
CA GLY A 96 -8.23 -0.83 2.33
C GLY A 96 -7.92 -0.75 3.82
N SER A 97 -8.90 -0.45 4.68
CA SER A 97 -8.69 -0.43 6.13
C SER A 97 -8.30 -1.79 6.69
N GLU A 98 -8.93 -2.88 6.22
CA GLU A 98 -8.57 -4.24 6.60
C GLU A 98 -7.11 -4.54 6.21
N THR A 99 -6.72 -4.19 4.98
CA THR A 99 -5.34 -4.34 4.49
C THR A 99 -4.33 -3.57 5.36
N VAL A 100 -4.63 -2.32 5.69
CA VAL A 100 -3.75 -1.50 6.56
C VAL A 100 -3.65 -2.11 7.94
N ARG A 101 -4.77 -2.53 8.54
CA ARG A 101 -4.80 -3.17 9.86
C ARG A 101 -3.98 -4.46 9.89
N GLU A 102 -4.13 -5.32 8.90
CA GLU A 102 -3.33 -6.55 8.76
C GLU A 102 -1.83 -6.22 8.65
N ASN A 103 -1.47 -5.17 7.93
CA ASN A 103 -0.07 -4.75 7.79
C ASN A 103 0.49 -4.10 9.06
N CYS A 104 -0.33 -3.41 9.87
CA CYS A 104 0.06 -3.01 11.21
C CYS A 104 0.44 -4.26 12.04
N LEU A 105 -0.43 -5.27 12.07
CA LEU A 105 -0.19 -6.49 12.83
C LEU A 105 0.97 -7.33 12.28
N ARG A 106 1.22 -7.29 10.97
CA ARG A 106 2.37 -7.96 10.34
C ARG A 106 3.69 -7.48 10.92
N CYS A 107 3.84 -6.18 11.15
CA CYS A 107 5.07 -5.58 11.70
C CYS A 107 5.06 -5.50 13.23
N HIS A 108 3.90 -5.33 13.86
CA HIS A 108 3.74 -5.11 15.30
C HIS A 108 3.24 -6.33 16.07
N SER A 109 3.18 -7.52 15.46
CA SER A 109 2.68 -8.76 16.07
C SER A 109 3.29 -9.03 17.46
N ASN A 110 4.61 -8.86 17.61
CA ASN A 110 5.32 -9.12 18.86
C ASN A 110 4.83 -8.27 20.04
N ILE A 111 4.40 -7.03 19.79
CA ILE A 111 3.89 -6.14 20.86
C ILE A 111 2.38 -6.27 21.05
N MET A 112 1.68 -6.85 20.08
CA MET A 112 0.23 -7.04 20.10
C MET A 112 -0.21 -8.41 20.64
N GLU A 113 0.72 -9.33 20.89
CA GLU A 113 0.43 -10.70 21.36
C GLU A 113 -0.48 -10.75 22.60
N LYS A 114 -0.38 -9.76 23.48
CA LYS A 114 -1.13 -9.69 24.75
C LYS A 114 -2.15 -8.56 24.81
N VAL A 115 -2.42 -7.91 23.68
CA VAL A 115 -3.34 -6.76 23.59
C VAL A 115 -4.56 -7.19 22.81
N ASP A 116 -5.74 -7.06 23.41
CA ASP A 116 -7.00 -7.23 22.68
C ASP A 116 -7.19 -6.05 21.72
N HIS A 117 -7.39 -6.39 20.44
CA HIS A 117 -7.44 -5.45 19.33
C HIS A 117 -8.48 -5.88 18.28
N ASP A 118 -9.38 -6.79 18.62
CA ASP A 118 -10.34 -7.35 17.64
C ASP A 118 -11.47 -6.36 17.30
N ASP A 119 -11.73 -5.38 18.18
CA ASP A 119 -12.86 -4.46 18.07
C ASP A 119 -12.52 -3.10 17.44
N ARG A 120 -11.22 -2.81 17.21
CA ARG A 120 -10.75 -1.46 16.83
C ARG A 120 -9.60 -1.49 15.85
N ASN A 121 -9.48 -0.41 15.08
CA ASN A 121 -8.32 -0.17 14.24
C ASN A 121 -7.19 0.51 15.01
N CYS A 122 -5.94 0.19 14.66
CA CYS A 122 -4.75 0.69 15.34
C CYS A 122 -4.70 2.24 15.36
N TRP A 123 -5.11 2.88 14.27
CA TRP A 123 -5.07 4.34 14.11
C TRP A 123 -6.17 5.09 14.90
N GLU A 124 -7.15 4.41 15.49
CA GLU A 124 -8.14 5.06 16.36
C GLU A 124 -7.48 5.60 17.65
N CYS A 125 -6.44 4.90 18.13
CA CYS A 125 -5.56 5.33 19.21
C CYS A 125 -4.29 6.01 18.65
N HIS A 126 -3.65 5.42 17.64
CA HIS A 126 -2.46 5.96 16.99
C HIS A 126 -2.81 7.00 15.92
N ARG A 127 -3.51 8.06 16.32
CA ARG A 127 -4.09 9.07 15.41
C ARG A 127 -3.06 9.85 14.58
N SER A 128 -1.82 9.93 15.06
CA SER A 128 -0.72 10.53 14.29
C SER A 128 -0.21 9.65 13.15
N VAL A 129 -0.71 8.42 13.03
CA VAL A 129 -0.36 7.49 11.95
C VAL A 129 -1.38 7.57 10.81
N SER A 130 -2.64 7.89 11.10
CA SER A 130 -3.60 8.25 10.05
C SER A 130 -3.19 9.59 9.45
N HIS A 131 -3.23 9.68 8.12
CA HIS A 131 -2.86 10.88 7.37
C HIS A 131 -3.83 12.04 7.65
N THR A 132 -3.63 12.73 8.76
CA THR A 132 -4.40 13.92 9.19
C THR A 132 -3.62 15.19 8.96
#